data_AF-A0A8X7CCI8-F1
#
_entry.id   AF-A0A8X7CCI8-F1
#
_cell.length_a   1.000
_cell.length_b   1.000
_cell.length_c   1.000
_cell.angle_alpha   90.00
_cell.angle_beta   90.00
_cell.angle_gamma   90.00
#
_symmetry.space_group_name_H-M   'P 1'
#
loop_
_entity.id
_entity.type
_entity.pdbx_description
1 polymer ?
#
loop_
_entity_poly.entity_id
_entity_poly.type
_entity_poly.pdbx_seq_one_letter_code
_entity_poly.pdbx_strand_id
1 'polypeptide(L)'
;MEIEMKLTLCRSDIICDERGLFVWRESLNSELSVVCGCKDKPYIPDFIEIHRNCIIGDILLTDDLASDLLFAAHHYQLGQLKKVCGNHLKHNLNVNNVIGIISIGDLIDPGLKEFGLKFLSFKCKISEMEQTKEWKILEKYRQEFALEILTAVENLRKKDLQEMSKKLALT
;
A
#
# COMPACT_ATOMS: atom_id res chain seq x y z
N MET A 1 -17.81 -5.27 10.10
CA MET A 1 -18.37 -4.17 9.30
C MET A 1 -17.42 -3.96 8.13
N GLU A 2 -17.63 -4.68 7.04
CA GLU A 2 -16.82 -4.55 5.82
C GLU A 2 -17.18 -3.23 5.17
N ILE A 3 -16.24 -2.29 5.16
CA ILE A 3 -16.32 -1.14 4.25
C ILE A 3 -15.99 -1.71 2.88
N GLU A 4 -16.99 -2.26 2.20
CA GLU A 4 -16.96 -2.34 0.74
C GLU A 4 -16.78 -0.89 0.26
N MET A 5 -15.54 -0.50 -0.03
CA MET A 5 -15.29 0.57 -0.99
C MET A 5 -15.82 0.06 -2.33
N LYS A 6 -17.14 0.18 -2.52
CA LYS A 6 -17.74 0.30 -3.84
C LYS A 6 -17.19 1.58 -4.46
N LEU A 7 -15.96 1.48 -4.99
CA LEU A 7 -15.54 2.28 -6.12
C LEU A 7 -16.64 2.05 -7.16
N THR A 8 -17.58 2.98 -7.20
CA THR A 8 -18.63 3.01 -8.20
C THR A 8 -17.89 3.34 -9.48
N LEU A 9 -17.45 2.30 -10.18
CA LEU A 9 -16.80 2.36 -11.48
C LEU A 9 -17.67 3.21 -12.41
N CYS A 10 -17.31 4.48 -12.58
CA CYS A 10 -17.74 5.24 -13.75
C CYS A 10 -17.06 4.58 -14.96
N ARG A 11 -17.74 3.58 -15.53
CA ARG A 11 -17.43 2.99 -16.84
C ARG A 11 -17.61 4.07 -17.92
N SER A 12 -16.62 4.92 -18.06
CA SER A 12 -16.57 5.89 -19.14
C SER A 12 -15.57 5.35 -20.16
N ASP A 13 -16.09 4.87 -21.28
CA ASP A 13 -15.38 4.59 -22.54
C ASP A 13 -14.56 3.28 -22.62
N ILE A 14 -15.27 2.15 -22.76
CA ILE A 14 -14.70 0.95 -23.41
C ILE A 14 -14.69 1.23 -24.92
N ILE A 15 -13.52 1.37 -25.52
CA ILE A 15 -13.34 1.58 -26.95
C ILE A 15 -12.87 0.26 -27.56
N CYS A 16 -13.60 -0.24 -28.57
CA CYS A 16 -13.12 -1.34 -29.39
C CYS A 16 -12.21 -0.75 -30.47
N ASP A 17 -10.92 -1.11 -30.48
CA ASP A 17 -10.02 -0.67 -31.54
C ASP A 17 -10.36 -1.38 -32.87
N GLU A 18 -9.74 -0.91 -33.95
CA GLU A 18 -9.90 -1.45 -35.31
C GLU A 18 -9.43 -2.92 -35.47
N ARG A 19 -8.82 -3.51 -34.43
CA ARG A 19 -8.36 -4.90 -34.37
C ARG A 19 -9.28 -5.77 -33.50
N GLY A 20 -10.38 -5.22 -32.98
CA GLY A 20 -11.30 -5.91 -32.09
C GLY A 20 -10.83 -6.01 -30.64
N LEU A 21 -9.85 -5.19 -30.24
CA LEU A 21 -9.37 -5.13 -28.86
C LEU A 21 -10.25 -4.18 -28.05
N PHE A 22 -10.79 -4.66 -26.94
CA PHE A 22 -11.47 -3.80 -25.96
C PHE A 22 -10.42 -3.09 -25.12
N VAL A 23 -10.40 -1.76 -25.20
CA VAL A 23 -9.51 -0.90 -24.42
C VAL A 23 -10.34 -0.05 -23.49
N TRP A 24 -9.94 0.03 -22.22
CA TRP A 24 -10.52 0.98 -21.27
C TRP A 24 -9.43 1.71 -20.50
N ARG A 25 -9.76 2.92 -20.05
CA ARG A 25 -8.86 3.76 -19.26
C ARG A 25 -9.50 4.06 -17.91
N GLU A 26 -8.72 3.91 -16.84
CA GLU A 26 -9.11 4.25 -15.48
C GLU A 26 -8.11 5.23 -14.88
N SER A 27 -8.59 6.32 -14.27
CA SER A 27 -7.70 7.25 -13.56
C SER A 27 -7.35 6.65 -12.21
N LEU A 28 -6.06 6.47 -11.93
CA LEU A 28 -5.61 6.10 -10.58
C LEU A 28 -5.68 7.31 -9.64
N ASN A 29 -5.21 8.46 -10.14
CA ASN A 29 -5.25 9.75 -9.47
C ASN A 29 -5.22 10.87 -10.53
N SER A 30 -4.96 12.11 -10.12
CA SER A 30 -4.87 13.26 -11.05
C SER A 30 -3.71 13.16 -12.04
N GLU A 31 -2.68 12.38 -11.76
CA GLU A 31 -1.44 12.30 -12.53
C GLU A 31 -1.29 11.01 -13.35
N LEU A 32 -2.00 9.95 -12.98
CA LEU A 32 -1.86 8.63 -13.60
C LEU A 32 -3.20 8.07 -14.07
N SER A 33 -3.14 7.39 -15.21
CA SER A 33 -4.20 6.50 -15.67
C SER A 33 -3.64 5.13 -16.02
N VAL A 34 -4.43 4.10 -15.81
CA VAL A 34 -4.18 2.75 -16.32
C VAL A 34 -4.97 2.59 -17.61
N VAL A 35 -4.30 2.14 -18.65
CA VAL A 35 -4.91 1.67 -19.89
C VAL A 35 -4.82 0.16 -19.91
N CYS A 36 -5.97 -0.47 -20.01
CA CYS A 36 -6.10 -1.92 -20.05
C CYS A 36 -6.65 -2.32 -21.42
N GLY A 37 -6.06 -3.35 -22.02
CA GLY A 37 -6.54 -3.92 -23.28
C GLY A 37 -6.84 -5.41 -23.14
N CYS A 38 -7.95 -5.89 -23.72
CA CYS A 38 -8.26 -7.32 -23.82
C CYS A 38 -8.85 -7.70 -25.18
N LYS A 39 -8.55 -8.92 -25.65
CA LYS A 39 -9.00 -9.45 -26.93
C LYS A 39 -10.34 -10.17 -26.82
N ASP A 40 -10.56 -10.88 -25.72
CA ASP A 40 -11.67 -11.84 -25.63
C ASP A 40 -12.61 -11.61 -24.43
N LYS A 41 -12.14 -11.04 -23.31
CA LYS A 41 -12.91 -10.95 -22.05
C LYS A 41 -12.70 -9.62 -21.33
N PRO A 42 -13.74 -8.81 -21.09
CA PRO A 42 -13.63 -7.44 -20.53
C PRO A 42 -13.22 -7.34 -19.06
N TYR A 43 -12.62 -8.39 -18.48
CA TYR A 43 -12.31 -8.47 -17.05
C TYR A 43 -10.87 -8.91 -16.73
N ILE A 44 -10.15 -9.48 -17.71
CA ILE A 44 -8.74 -9.84 -17.54
C ILE A 44 -7.98 -9.16 -18.67
N PRO A 45 -7.23 -8.09 -18.39
CA PRO A 45 -6.45 -7.42 -19.42
C PRO A 45 -5.32 -8.33 -19.92
N ASP A 46 -5.17 -8.42 -21.25
CA ASP A 46 -4.03 -9.07 -21.90
C ASP A 46 -2.77 -8.23 -21.77
N PHE A 47 -2.92 -6.91 -21.70
CA PHE A 47 -1.85 -5.99 -21.36
C PHE A 47 -2.37 -4.81 -20.54
N ILE A 48 -1.46 -4.24 -19.76
CA ILE A 48 -1.72 -3.12 -18.86
C ILE A 48 -0.60 -2.12 -19.05
N GLU A 49 -0.97 -0.90 -19.37
CA GLU A 49 -0.04 0.21 -19.48
C GLU A 49 -0.40 1.27 -18.44
N ILE A 50 0.62 1.79 -17.76
CA ILE A 50 0.46 2.89 -16.82
C ILE A 50 0.90 4.15 -17.55
N HIS A 51 -0.06 5.02 -17.80
CA HIS A 51 0.14 6.27 -18.52
C HIS A 51 0.22 7.42 -17.53
N ARG A 52 1.16 8.33 -17.79
CA ARG A 52 1.18 9.64 -17.13
C ARG A 52 0.21 10.57 -17.85
N ASN A 53 -0.62 11.23 -17.08
CA ASN A 53 -1.44 12.35 -17.54
C ASN A 53 -0.62 13.66 -17.59
N CYS A 54 0.70 13.62 -17.30
CA CYS A 54 1.60 14.77 -17.26
C CYS A 54 2.52 14.86 -18.49
N ILE A 55 2.84 16.09 -18.91
CA ILE A 55 3.43 16.40 -20.23
C ILE A 55 4.98 16.36 -20.23
N ILE A 56 5.68 16.47 -19.09
CA ILE A 56 7.17 16.55 -19.06
C ILE A 56 7.77 15.98 -17.74
N GLY A 57 8.82 15.15 -17.85
CA GLY A 57 9.77 14.80 -16.76
C GLY A 57 9.84 13.31 -16.37
N ASP A 58 10.97 12.86 -15.82
CA ASP A 58 11.14 11.51 -15.25
C ASP A 58 10.19 11.25 -14.07
N ILE A 59 9.87 9.98 -13.80
CA ILE A 59 9.04 9.61 -12.64
C ILE A 59 9.88 9.69 -11.37
N LEU A 60 9.75 10.79 -10.62
CA LEU A 60 10.09 10.76 -9.20
C LEU A 60 9.02 9.93 -8.50
N LEU A 61 9.40 8.73 -8.07
CA LEU A 61 8.54 7.90 -7.24
C LEU A 61 8.46 8.56 -5.85
N THR A 62 7.31 9.14 -5.53
CA THR A 62 7.01 9.68 -4.20
C THR A 62 6.28 8.63 -3.36
N ASP A 63 6.18 8.83 -2.04
CA ASP A 63 5.49 7.89 -1.15
C ASP A 63 3.99 7.73 -1.52
N ASP A 64 3.31 8.82 -1.86
CA ASP A 64 1.91 8.79 -2.29
C ASP A 64 1.75 8.03 -3.62
N LEU A 65 2.61 8.34 -4.59
CA LEU A 65 2.62 7.67 -5.89
C LEU A 65 2.94 6.18 -5.77
N ALA A 66 3.90 5.83 -4.90
CA ALA A 66 4.26 4.45 -4.63
C ALA A 66 3.09 3.68 -3.99
N SER A 67 2.31 4.33 -3.12
CA SER A 67 1.13 3.75 -2.50
C SER A 67 0.03 3.44 -3.53
N ASP A 68 -0.30 4.41 -4.38
CA ASP A 68 -1.31 4.24 -5.45
C ASP A 68 -0.89 3.16 -6.46
N LEU A 69 0.38 3.19 -6.89
CA LEU A 69 0.93 2.19 -7.80
C LEU A 69 0.99 0.80 -7.15
N LEU A 70 1.17 0.70 -5.83
CA LEU A 70 1.17 -0.57 -5.13
C LEU A 70 -0.23 -1.22 -5.14
N PHE A 71 -1.30 -0.43 -4.95
CA PHE A 71 -2.67 -0.92 -5.10
C PHE A 71 -2.96 -1.40 -6.51
N ALA A 72 -2.62 -0.59 -7.53
CA ALA A 72 -2.77 -0.98 -8.92
C ALA A 72 -1.98 -2.25 -9.23
N ALA A 73 -0.72 -2.32 -8.83
CA ALA A 73 0.13 -3.48 -9.04
C ALA A 73 -0.38 -4.74 -8.34
N HIS A 74 -0.99 -4.62 -7.17
CA HIS A 74 -1.63 -5.74 -6.50
C HIS A 74 -2.88 -6.22 -7.25
N HIS A 75 -3.79 -5.29 -7.57
CA HIS A 75 -5.05 -5.59 -8.26
C HIS A 75 -4.81 -6.28 -9.62
N TYR A 76 -3.84 -5.73 -10.37
CA TYR A 76 -3.46 -6.19 -11.69
C TYR A 76 -2.36 -7.27 -11.69
N GLN A 77 -1.96 -7.76 -10.52
CA GLN A 77 -0.97 -8.84 -10.35
C GLN A 77 0.40 -8.54 -10.99
N LEU A 78 0.80 -7.27 -11.04
CA LEU A 78 2.08 -6.79 -11.58
C LEU A 78 3.21 -6.96 -10.55
N GLY A 79 3.70 -8.19 -10.38
CA GLY A 79 4.62 -8.56 -9.30
C GLY A 79 5.90 -7.72 -9.20
N GLN A 80 6.53 -7.35 -10.32
CA GLN A 80 7.75 -6.51 -10.30
C GLN A 80 7.46 -5.07 -9.84
N LEU A 81 6.37 -4.47 -10.34
CA LEU A 81 5.96 -3.13 -9.92
C LEU A 81 5.59 -3.12 -8.44
N LYS A 82 4.84 -4.14 -7.98
CA LYS A 82 4.51 -4.34 -6.56
C LYS A 82 5.78 -4.34 -5.70
N LYS A 83 6.81 -5.07 -6.14
CA LYS A 83 8.11 -5.14 -5.44
C LYS A 83 8.83 -3.79 -5.41
N VAL A 84 8.88 -3.06 -6.53
CA VAL A 84 9.53 -1.73 -6.60
C VAL A 84 8.84 -0.73 -5.67
N CYS A 85 7.51 -0.62 -5.75
CA CYS A 85 6.73 0.28 -4.91
C CYS A 85 6.84 -0.10 -3.43
N GLY A 86 6.69 -1.39 -3.10
CA GLY A 86 6.84 -1.86 -1.72
C GLY A 86 8.22 -1.61 -1.13
N ASN A 87 9.29 -1.77 -1.93
CA ASN A 87 10.66 -1.49 -1.49
C ASN A 87 10.92 0.01 -1.27
N HIS A 88 10.33 0.86 -2.11
CA HIS A 88 10.40 2.31 -1.95
C HIS A 88 9.77 2.76 -0.63
N LEU A 89 8.53 2.31 -0.36
CA LEU A 89 7.83 2.62 0.89
C LEU A 89 8.59 2.12 2.13
N LYS A 90 9.21 0.93 2.05
CA LYS A 90 10.06 0.41 3.14
C LYS A 90 11.30 1.27 3.38
N HIS A 91 11.92 1.81 2.34
CA HIS A 91 13.11 2.66 2.47
C HIS A 91 12.80 4.05 3.03
N ASN A 92 11.65 4.62 2.70
CA ASN A 92 11.23 5.95 3.15
C ASN A 92 10.39 5.94 4.44
N LEU A 93 10.27 4.78 5.08
CA LEU A 93 9.47 4.60 6.28
C LEU A 93 9.95 5.51 7.42
N ASN A 94 9.04 6.28 8.00
CA ASN A 94 9.27 7.18 9.11
C ASN A 94 8.03 7.27 10.02
N VAL A 95 8.14 7.99 11.14
CA VAL A 95 7.06 8.08 12.14
C VAL A 95 5.76 8.67 11.55
N ASN A 96 5.85 9.58 10.58
CA ASN A 96 4.67 10.24 10.01
C ASN A 96 3.94 9.34 9.01
N ASN A 97 4.64 8.53 8.22
CA ASN A 97 4.01 7.71 7.16
C ASN A 97 3.78 6.23 7.55
N VAL A 98 4.38 5.73 8.65
CA VAL A 98 4.33 4.30 9.00
C VAL A 98 2.92 3.76 9.23
N ILE A 99 2.00 4.56 9.77
CA ILE A 99 0.62 4.13 10.00
C ILE A 99 -0.13 3.95 8.67
N GLY A 100 0.09 4.85 7.72
CA GLY A 100 -0.43 4.71 6.35
C GLY A 100 0.11 3.44 5.70
N ILE A 101 1.42 3.22 5.77
CA ILE A 101 2.09 2.06 5.17
C ILE A 101 1.63 0.73 5.81
N ILE A 102 1.44 0.68 7.13
CA ILE A 102 0.86 -0.49 7.82
C ILE A 102 -0.56 -0.76 7.32
N SER A 103 -1.37 0.29 7.17
CA SER A 103 -2.75 0.17 6.70
C SER A 103 -2.83 -0.34 5.26
N ILE A 104 -1.91 0.08 4.38
CA ILE A 104 -1.80 -0.47 3.02
C ILE A 104 -1.37 -1.94 3.08
N GLY A 105 -0.36 -2.25 3.90
CA GLY A 105 0.12 -3.62 4.06
C GLY A 105 -0.95 -4.58 4.57
N ASP A 106 -1.83 -4.12 5.46
CA ASP A 106 -2.98 -4.87 5.96
C ASP A 106 -3.92 -5.31 4.85
N LEU A 107 -4.11 -4.44 3.85
CA LEU A 107 -5.03 -4.68 2.75
C LEU A 107 -4.41 -5.56 1.65
N ILE A 108 -3.15 -5.31 1.28
CA ILE A 108 -2.59 -5.85 0.02
C ILE A 108 -1.18 -6.43 0.10
N ASP A 109 -0.44 -6.20 1.19
CA ASP A 109 0.94 -6.69 1.34
C ASP A 109 1.30 -6.98 2.81
N PRO A 110 1.05 -8.21 3.29
CA PRO A 110 1.33 -8.60 4.67
C PRO A 110 2.80 -8.39 5.08
N GLY A 111 3.74 -8.52 4.14
CA GLY A 111 5.16 -8.29 4.39
C GLY A 111 5.49 -6.81 4.59
N LEU A 112 4.72 -5.90 3.98
CA LEU A 112 4.79 -4.46 4.24
C LEU A 112 4.22 -4.11 5.62
N LYS A 113 3.08 -4.71 6.00
CA LYS A 113 2.50 -4.57 7.35
C LYS A 113 3.49 -5.01 8.42
N GLU A 114 4.07 -6.19 8.28
CA GLU A 114 5.05 -6.72 9.24
C GLU A 114 6.27 -5.80 9.37
N PHE A 115 6.76 -5.27 8.25
CA PHE A 115 7.90 -4.35 8.25
C PHE A 115 7.58 -3.04 9.00
N GLY A 116 6.39 -2.47 8.77
CA GLY A 116 5.93 -1.29 9.49
C GLY A 116 5.76 -1.53 11.01
N LEU A 117 5.18 -2.66 11.39
CA LEU A 117 5.03 -3.05 12.80
C LEU A 117 6.39 -3.20 13.50
N LYS A 118 7.38 -3.81 12.84
CA LYS A 118 8.75 -3.89 13.34
C LYS A 118 9.38 -2.50 13.50
N PHE A 119 9.18 -1.60 12.54
CA PHE A 119 9.66 -0.22 12.69
C PHE A 119 9.09 0.44 13.94
N LEU A 120 7.78 0.30 14.20
CA LEU A 120 7.15 0.83 15.40
C LEU A 120 7.67 0.17 16.70
N SER A 121 7.94 -1.13 16.68
CA SER A 121 8.45 -1.83 17.87
C SER A 121 9.86 -1.37 18.24
N PHE A 122 10.74 -1.16 17.25
CA PHE A 122 12.16 -0.86 17.48
C PHE A 122 12.53 0.62 17.50
N LYS A 123 11.87 1.45 16.68
CA LYS A 123 12.35 2.81 16.37
C LYS A 123 11.40 3.93 16.80
N CYS A 124 10.17 3.61 17.19
CA CYS A 124 9.16 4.62 17.49
C CYS A 124 8.62 4.49 18.93
N LYS A 125 8.56 5.61 19.64
CA LYS A 125 7.80 5.69 20.89
C LYS A 125 6.33 5.81 20.56
N ILE A 126 5.47 5.11 21.30
CA ILE A 126 4.01 5.17 21.10
C ILE A 126 3.51 6.62 21.19
N SER A 127 4.04 7.40 22.14
CA SER A 127 3.69 8.81 22.30
C SER A 127 4.01 9.68 21.08
N GLU A 128 5.04 9.34 20.29
CA GLU A 128 5.38 10.07 19.05
C GLU A 128 4.40 9.72 17.93
N MET A 129 4.10 8.43 17.78
CA MET A 129 3.10 7.91 16.84
C MET A 129 1.72 8.52 17.09
N GLU A 130 1.30 8.62 18.35
CA GLU A 130 -0.01 9.19 18.75
C GLU A 130 -0.21 10.65 18.32
N GLN A 131 0.87 11.39 18.05
CA GLN A 131 0.78 12.77 17.60
C GLN A 131 0.53 12.90 16.09
N THR A 132 0.79 11.85 15.32
CA THR A 132 0.65 11.85 13.86
C THR A 132 -0.81 12.02 13.43
N LYS A 133 -1.02 12.59 12.25
CA LYS A 133 -2.39 12.80 11.74
C LYS A 133 -3.03 11.46 11.40
N GLU A 134 -2.22 10.57 10.85
CA GLU A 134 -2.56 9.22 10.41
C GLU A 134 -3.04 8.38 11.58
N TRP A 135 -2.35 8.44 12.73
CA TRP A 135 -2.80 7.76 13.94
C TRP A 135 -4.14 8.28 14.44
N LYS A 136 -4.29 9.60 14.55
CA LYS A 136 -5.53 10.23 15.04
C LYS A 136 -6.74 9.87 14.15
N ILE A 137 -6.54 9.80 12.84
CA ILE A 137 -7.57 9.33 11.90
C ILE A 137 -7.86 7.85 12.15
N LEU A 138 -6.83 7.02 12.25
CA LEU A 138 -7.00 5.58 12.46
C LEU A 138 -7.74 5.27 13.77
N GLU A 139 -7.31 5.87 14.88
CA GLU A 139 -7.93 5.72 16.20
C GLU A 139 -9.39 6.17 16.18
N LYS A 140 -9.73 7.20 15.41
CA LYS A 140 -11.12 7.68 15.31
C LYS A 140 -12.02 6.76 14.50
N TYR A 141 -11.54 6.23 13.37
CA TYR A 141 -12.40 5.55 12.39
C TYR A 141 -12.23 4.02 12.33
N ARG A 142 -11.12 3.48 12.82
CA ARG A 142 -10.80 2.04 12.84
C ARG A 142 -10.17 1.63 14.18
N GLN A 143 -10.91 1.82 15.27
CA GLN A 143 -10.46 1.54 16.64
C GLN A 143 -9.94 0.11 16.84
N GLU A 144 -10.63 -0.90 16.30
CA GLU A 144 -10.20 -2.30 16.40
C GLU A 144 -8.82 -2.52 15.76
N PHE A 145 -8.57 -1.88 14.62
CA PHE A 145 -7.29 -1.98 13.93
C PHE A 145 -6.19 -1.20 14.66
N ALA A 146 -6.50 -0.05 15.25
CA ALA A 146 -5.57 0.67 16.11
C ALA A 146 -5.14 -0.18 17.33
N LEU A 147 -6.09 -0.86 17.98
CA LEU A 147 -5.82 -1.80 19.08
C LEU A 147 -4.98 -2.99 18.62
N GLU A 148 -5.24 -3.52 17.42
CA GLU A 148 -4.42 -4.59 16.83
C GLU A 148 -2.97 -4.14 16.66
N ILE A 149 -2.74 -2.93 16.13
CA ILE A 149 -1.39 -2.37 15.95
C ILE A 149 -0.68 -2.24 17.29
N LEU A 150 -1.32 -1.64 18.31
CA LEU A 150 -0.72 -1.49 19.65
C LEU A 150 -0.35 -2.85 20.24
N THR A 151 -1.27 -3.80 20.18
CA THR A 151 -1.08 -5.16 20.70
C THR A 151 0.08 -5.87 19.98
N ALA A 152 0.15 -5.75 18.66
CA ALA A 152 1.23 -6.33 17.86
C ALA A 152 2.59 -5.72 18.23
N VAL A 153 2.67 -4.39 18.38
CA VAL A 153 3.89 -3.67 18.77
C VAL A 153 4.37 -4.10 20.15
N GLU A 154 3.48 -4.18 21.14
CA GLU A 154 3.82 -4.65 22.49
C GLU A 154 4.34 -6.09 22.48
N ASN A 155 3.69 -6.97 21.73
CA ASN A 155 4.09 -8.37 21.61
C ASN A 155 5.47 -8.51 20.97
N LEU A 156 5.79 -7.70 19.95
CA LEU A 156 7.12 -7.67 19.36
C LEU A 156 8.18 -7.22 20.38
N ARG A 157 7.94 -6.12 21.10
CA ARG A 157 8.87 -5.64 22.15
C ARG A 157 9.12 -6.68 23.25
N LYS A 158 8.07 -7.39 23.68
CA LYS A 158 8.19 -8.49 24.66
C LYS A 158 9.04 -9.64 24.14
N LYS A 159 8.85 -10.05 22.87
CA LYS A 159 9.66 -11.10 22.23
C LYS A 159 11.14 -10.72 22.15
N ASP A 160 11.43 -9.48 21.78
CA ASP A 160 12.81 -8.99 21.67
C ASP A 160 13.53 -9.00 23.03
N LEU A 161 12.85 -8.55 24.09
CA LEU A 161 13.37 -8.61 25.46
C LEU A 161 13.67 -10.05 25.92
N GLN A 162 12.77 -10.99 25.60
CA GLN A 162 12.98 -12.40 25.92
C GLN A 162 14.18 -12.99 25.17
N GLU A 163 14.36 -12.64 23.89
CA GLU A 163 15.49 -13.12 23.10
C GLU A 163 16.83 -12.56 23.59
N MET A 164 16.87 -11.27 23.96
CA MET A 164 18.05 -10.65 24.57
C MET A 164 18.40 -11.29 25.92
N SER A 165 17.40 -11.55 26.77
CA SER A 165 17.62 -12.23 28.06
C SER A 165 18.21 -13.62 27.89
N LYS A 166 17.75 -14.40 26.89
CA LYS A 166 18.31 -15.71 26.57
C LYS A 166 19.76 -15.65 26.11
N LYS A 167 20.10 -14.68 25.26
CA LYS A 167 21.49 -14.50 24.77
C LYS A 167 22.43 -14.16 25.92
N LEU A 168 22.03 -13.27 26.83
CA LEU A 168 22.81 -12.91 28.01
C LEU A 168 22.98 -14.08 29.00
N ALA A 169 22.01 -14.97 29.11
CA ALA A 169 22.11 -16.15 29.98
C ALA A 169 23.03 -17.26 29.44
N LEU A 170 23.43 -17.18 28.16
CA LEU A 170 24.32 -18.13 27.48
C LEU A 170 25.76 -17.61 27.33
N THR A 171 26.04 -16.40 27.82
CA THR A 171 27.36 -15.75 27.78
C THR A 171 27.94 -15.69 29.19
#